data_AF-A0A257M1Z9-F1
#
_entry.id   AF-A0A257M1Z9-F1
#
_cell.length_a   1.000
_cell.length_b   1.000
_cell.length_c   1.000
_cell.angle_alpha   90.00
_cell.angle_beta   90.00
_cell.angle_gamma   90.00
#
_symmetry.space_group_name_H-M   'P 1'
#
loop_
_entity.id
_entity.type
_entity.pdbx_description
1 polymer ?
#
loop_
_entity_poly.entity_id
_entity_poly.type
_entity_poly.pdbx_seq_one_letter_code
_entity_poly.pdbx_strand_id
1 'polypeptide(L)'
;MASGKEEKKPAVTFEGEGYLLASEISDPQSPILHRLGGPTCLAGDVTGDFAFPRALVPGDVLVFDDMAHYTMVKTTTFNGVKHPDIVLQHADGTLETIREFGYPDFRDRLA
;
A
#
# COMPACT_ATOMS: atom_id res chain seq x y z
N MET A 1 -14.69 -22.26 -28.30
CA MET A 1 -14.48 -22.85 -26.96
C MET A 1 -13.56 -21.92 -26.21
N ALA A 2 -14.11 -21.18 -25.25
CA ALA A 2 -13.38 -20.18 -24.47
C ALA A 2 -12.38 -20.91 -23.55
N SER A 3 -11.10 -20.63 -23.76
CA SER A 3 -10.05 -21.00 -22.81
C SER A 3 -10.25 -20.15 -21.56
N GLY A 4 -10.79 -20.75 -20.50
CA GLY A 4 -10.91 -20.14 -19.20
C GLY A 4 -9.51 -19.88 -18.65
N LYS A 5 -9.05 -18.62 -18.79
CA LYS A 5 -7.92 -18.16 -18.00
C LYS A 5 -8.41 -18.10 -16.57
N GLU A 6 -7.88 -18.99 -15.75
CA GLU A 6 -8.02 -18.96 -14.31
C GLU A 6 -7.60 -17.56 -13.83
N GLU A 7 -8.58 -16.81 -13.34
CA GLU A 7 -8.41 -15.45 -12.82
C GLU A 7 -7.56 -15.57 -11.56
N LYS A 8 -6.25 -15.36 -11.72
CA LYS A 8 -5.30 -15.47 -10.62
C LYS A 8 -5.62 -14.39 -9.62
N LYS A 9 -6.32 -14.78 -8.55
CA LYS A 9 -6.49 -13.93 -7.39
C LYS A 9 -5.11 -13.53 -6.87
N PRO A 10 -4.92 -12.26 -6.51
CA PRO A 10 -3.68 -11.77 -5.95
C PRO A 10 -3.30 -12.57 -4.70
N ALA A 11 -1.99 -12.68 -4.45
CA ALA A 11 -1.41 -13.67 -3.55
C ALA A 11 -1.85 -13.53 -2.07
N VAL A 12 -2.44 -12.39 -1.69
CA VAL A 12 -2.96 -12.15 -0.34
C VAL A 12 -4.25 -11.32 -0.43
N THR A 13 -5.40 -11.97 -0.51
CA THR A 13 -6.68 -11.30 -0.21
C THR A 13 -7.07 -11.69 1.21
N PHE A 14 -7.19 -10.73 2.12
CA PHE A 14 -7.80 -11.00 3.43
C PHE A 14 -9.30 -11.35 3.25
N GLU A 15 -9.89 -12.04 4.23
CA GLU A 15 -11.31 -12.42 4.16
C GLU A 15 -12.20 -11.17 4.05
N GLY A 16 -12.86 -11.01 2.90
CA GLY A 16 -13.71 -9.83 2.61
C GLY A 16 -13.02 -8.72 1.83
N GLU A 17 -11.73 -8.83 1.50
CA GLU A 17 -11.03 -7.86 0.65
C GLU A 17 -11.08 -8.27 -0.82
N GLY A 18 -11.46 -7.30 -1.66
CA GLY A 18 -11.34 -7.38 -3.11
C GLY A 18 -10.92 -6.02 -3.65
N TYR A 19 -10.10 -6.01 -4.69
CA TYR A 19 -9.70 -4.79 -5.37
C TYR A 19 -10.16 -4.86 -6.82
N LEU A 20 -10.75 -3.77 -7.31
CA LEU A 20 -11.14 -3.62 -8.71
C LEU A 20 -10.10 -2.73 -9.38
N LEU A 21 -9.54 -3.20 -10.50
CA LEU A 21 -8.70 -2.32 -11.31
C LEU A 21 -9.58 -1.21 -11.89
N ALA A 22 -9.07 0.02 -11.90
CA ALA A 22 -9.81 1.17 -12.44
C ALA A 22 -10.24 0.96 -13.92
N SER A 23 -9.54 0.11 -14.66
CA SER A 23 -9.85 -0.27 -16.05
C SER A 23 -11.02 -1.26 -16.20
N GLU A 24 -11.48 -1.89 -15.13
CA GLU A 24 -12.50 -2.95 -15.16
C GLU A 24 -13.91 -2.44 -14.78
N ILE A 25 -14.05 -1.12 -14.65
CA ILE A 25 -15.29 -0.48 -14.25
C ILE A 25 -16.19 -0.26 -15.48
N SER A 26 -17.33 -0.96 -15.54
CA SER A 26 -18.32 -0.84 -16.63
C SER A 26 -19.73 -0.44 -16.19
N ASP A 27 -20.01 -0.29 -14.90
CA ASP A 27 -21.38 -0.13 -14.34
C ASP A 27 -21.60 1.24 -13.66
N PRO A 28 -22.76 1.92 -13.79
CA PRO A 28 -23.01 3.25 -13.21
C PRO A 28 -23.15 3.31 -11.68
N GLN A 29 -23.23 2.17 -10.98
CA GLN A 29 -23.02 2.08 -9.51
C GLN A 29 -21.51 2.09 -9.16
N SER A 30 -20.72 2.79 -9.99
CA SER A 30 -19.27 2.70 -10.11
C SER A 30 -18.54 2.87 -8.78
N PRO A 31 -17.45 2.11 -8.55
CA PRO A 31 -16.50 2.42 -7.50
C PRO A 31 -15.89 3.82 -7.73
N ILE A 32 -15.69 4.55 -6.64
CA ILE A 32 -15.16 5.91 -6.62
C ILE A 32 -13.66 5.85 -6.86
N LEU A 33 -13.21 6.58 -7.89
CA LEU A 33 -11.82 6.64 -8.30
C LEU A 33 -11.04 7.64 -7.43
N HIS A 34 -9.90 7.18 -6.93
CA HIS A 34 -8.94 8.02 -6.20
C HIS A 34 -7.54 7.84 -6.80
N ARG A 35 -6.85 8.96 -7.00
CA ARG A 35 -5.41 8.99 -7.23
C ARG A 35 -4.68 8.99 -5.91
N LEU A 36 -3.86 7.98 -5.65
CA LEU A 36 -3.08 7.88 -4.43
C LEU A 36 -1.69 8.49 -4.65
N GLY A 37 -1.37 9.51 -3.85
CA GLY A 37 -0.06 10.16 -3.81
C GLY A 37 0.69 9.84 -2.51
N GLY A 38 2.00 9.93 -2.57
CA GLY A 38 2.86 9.83 -1.38
C GLY A 38 3.00 11.18 -0.65
N PRO A 39 3.62 11.18 0.54
CA PRO A 39 3.73 12.36 1.40
C PRO A 39 4.92 13.27 1.06
N THR A 40 5.64 13.04 -0.04
CA THR A 40 6.81 13.87 -0.39
C THR A 40 6.41 15.13 -1.16
N CYS A 41 7.35 16.07 -1.32
CA CYS A 41 7.12 17.29 -2.10
C CYS A 41 7.25 17.06 -3.62
N LEU A 42 7.55 15.83 -4.08
CA LEU A 42 7.74 15.56 -5.50
C LEU A 42 6.39 15.50 -6.21
N ALA A 43 6.24 16.25 -7.30
CA ALA A 43 5.04 16.21 -8.14
C ALA A 43 4.76 14.80 -8.72
N GLY A 44 5.80 13.98 -8.87
CA GLY A 44 5.72 12.61 -9.36
C GLY A 44 5.53 11.54 -8.28
N ASP A 45 5.34 11.92 -7.02
CA ASP A 45 5.09 10.98 -5.92
C ASP A 45 3.65 10.47 -5.97
N VAL A 46 3.37 9.67 -7.01
CA VAL A 46 2.06 9.11 -7.34
C VAL A 46 2.20 7.60 -7.42
N THR A 47 1.41 6.90 -6.60
CA THR A 47 1.36 5.43 -6.62
C THR A 47 0.51 4.93 -7.78
N GLY A 48 -0.64 5.56 -8.03
CA GLY A 48 -1.54 5.19 -9.12
C GLY A 48 -2.99 5.61 -8.89
N ASP A 49 -3.86 5.17 -9.80
CA ASP A 49 -5.31 5.38 -9.76
C ASP A 49 -6.01 4.08 -9.35
N PHE A 50 -6.82 4.15 -8.29
CA PHE A 50 -7.47 2.99 -7.67
C PHE A 50 -8.96 3.24 -7.48
N ALA A 51 -9.75 2.17 -7.44
CA ALA A 51 -11.19 2.22 -7.34
C ALA A 51 -11.65 1.68 -5.98
N PHE A 52 -12.54 2.41 -5.30
CA PHE A 52 -13.04 2.06 -3.97
C PHE A 52 -14.57 2.00 -3.93
N PRO A 53 -15.17 1.12 -3.11
CA PRO A 53 -16.63 1.00 -3.02
C PRO A 53 -17.30 2.23 -2.39
N ARG A 54 -16.53 3.08 -1.69
CA ARG A 54 -16.95 4.37 -1.14
C ARG A 54 -15.82 5.39 -1.26
N ALA A 55 -16.14 6.67 -1.08
CA ALA A 55 -15.13 7.71 -0.99
C ALA A 55 -14.23 7.47 0.23
N LEU A 56 -12.92 7.63 0.05
CA LEU A 56 -11.95 7.60 1.14
C LEU A 56 -12.10 8.85 2.02
N VAL A 57 -11.91 8.68 3.32
CA VAL A 57 -11.89 9.76 4.32
C VAL A 57 -10.58 9.74 5.10
N PRO A 58 -10.13 10.89 5.65
CA PRO A 58 -8.95 10.91 6.53
C PRO A 58 -9.12 9.94 7.70
N GLY A 59 -8.09 9.12 7.93
CA GLY A 59 -8.10 8.06 8.94
C GLY A 59 -8.38 6.66 8.38
N ASP A 60 -8.83 6.53 7.13
CA ASP A 60 -8.89 5.24 6.46
C ASP A 60 -7.48 4.63 6.31
N VAL A 61 -7.39 3.32 6.52
CA VAL A 61 -6.15 2.55 6.34
C VAL A 61 -6.12 1.99 4.92
N LEU A 62 -4.99 2.19 4.24
CA LEU A 62 -4.71 1.62 2.93
C LEU A 62 -3.62 0.56 3.08
N VAL A 63 -3.85 -0.63 2.52
CA VAL A 63 -2.90 -1.75 2.53
C VAL A 63 -2.34 -1.90 1.12
N PHE A 64 -1.00 -1.91 1.02
CA PHE A 64 -0.28 -2.17 -0.22
C PHE A 64 0.35 -3.56 -0.13
N ASP A 65 -0.18 -4.50 -0.91
CA ASP A 65 0.26 -5.89 -0.89
C ASP A 65 1.58 -6.11 -1.64
N ASP A 66 2.21 -7.27 -1.39
CA ASP A 66 3.48 -7.70 -1.99
C ASP A 66 4.65 -6.72 -1.76
N MET A 67 4.61 -5.99 -0.64
CA MET A 67 5.62 -5.00 -0.27
C MET A 67 6.77 -5.58 0.57
N ALA A 68 6.96 -6.90 0.63
CA ALA A 68 8.01 -7.50 1.46
C ALA A 68 9.39 -7.53 0.78
N HIS A 69 9.43 -7.86 -0.52
CA HIS A 69 10.66 -8.09 -1.26
C HIS A 69 11.09 -6.85 -2.03
N TYR A 70 12.40 -6.54 -2.02
CA TYR A 70 13.01 -5.42 -2.76
C TYR A 70 12.49 -4.00 -2.43
N THR A 71 11.72 -3.87 -1.36
CA THR A 71 11.22 -2.60 -0.82
C THR A 71 12.10 -2.14 0.34
N MET A 72 12.01 -2.78 1.51
CA MET A 72 12.69 -2.41 2.76
C MET A 72 14.22 -2.31 2.61
N VAL A 73 14.81 -3.13 1.74
CA VAL A 73 16.27 -3.11 1.47
C VAL A 73 16.74 -1.92 0.64
N LYS A 74 15.80 -1.10 0.13
CA LYS A 74 16.06 0.06 -0.74
C LYS A 74 15.32 1.33 -0.30
N THR A 75 14.62 1.29 0.83
CA THR A 75 13.92 2.48 1.35
C THR A 75 14.92 3.56 1.77
N THR A 76 14.48 4.81 1.72
CA THR A 76 15.28 5.97 2.11
C THR A 76 14.51 6.85 3.10
N THR A 77 15.16 7.87 3.63
CA THR A 77 14.53 8.93 4.43
C THR A 77 14.40 10.21 3.61
N PHE A 78 14.09 10.07 2.32
CA PHE A 78 13.94 11.18 1.40
C PHE A 78 12.89 12.18 1.92
N ASN A 79 13.15 13.47 1.74
CA ASN A 79 12.33 14.56 2.27
C ASN A 79 12.12 14.56 3.79
N GLY A 80 12.84 13.74 4.55
CA GLY A 80 12.63 13.60 6.00
C GLY A 80 11.28 12.96 6.37
N VAL A 81 10.62 12.29 5.43
CA VAL A 81 9.39 11.53 5.70
C VAL A 81 9.68 10.44 6.74
N LYS A 82 8.76 10.23 7.70
CA LYS A 82 8.90 9.17 8.72
C LYS A 82 9.09 7.82 8.02
N HIS A 83 10.16 7.12 8.37
CA HIS A 83 10.42 5.79 7.84
C HIS A 83 9.41 4.79 8.42
N PRO A 84 8.85 3.86 7.60
CA PRO A 84 7.93 2.85 8.10
C PRO A 84 8.62 1.90 9.09
N ASP A 85 7.95 1.61 10.20
CA ASP A 85 8.39 0.62 11.18
C ASP A 85 8.27 -0.81 10.58
N ILE A 86 9.12 -1.73 11.02
CA ILE A 86 9.06 -3.14 10.58
C ILE A 86 8.32 -3.92 11.66
N VAL A 87 7.16 -4.46 11.30
CA VAL A 87 6.28 -5.23 12.20
C VAL A 87 6.03 -6.61 11.60
N LEU A 88 6.13 -7.64 12.43
CA LEU A 88 5.78 -9.01 12.12
C LEU A 88 4.39 -9.32 12.67
N GLN A 89 3.49 -9.84 11.83
CA GLN A 89 2.24 -10.44 12.28
C GLN A 89 2.43 -11.95 12.43
N HIS A 90 2.19 -12.48 13.62
CA HIS A 90 2.23 -13.90 13.92
C HIS A 90 0.96 -14.61 13.42
N ALA A 91 1.02 -15.94 13.30
CA ALA A 91 -0.11 -16.74 12.83
C ALA A 91 -1.36 -16.66 13.74
N ASP A 92 -1.19 -16.28 15.00
CA ASP A 92 -2.28 -16.04 15.97
C ASP A 92 -2.85 -14.61 15.91
N GLY A 93 -2.34 -13.79 14.99
CA GLY A 93 -2.74 -12.40 14.79
C GLY A 93 -2.03 -11.38 15.68
N THR A 94 -1.15 -11.81 16.58
CA THR A 94 -0.36 -10.88 17.40
C THR A 94 0.66 -10.12 16.55
N LEU A 95 0.91 -8.86 16.92
CA LEU A 95 1.88 -8.00 16.23
C LEU A 95 3.12 -7.82 17.09
N GLU A 96 4.28 -8.05 16.49
CA GLU A 96 5.59 -7.84 17.09
C GLU A 96 6.35 -6.77 16.30
N THR A 97 6.71 -5.68 16.97
CA THR A 97 7.55 -4.64 16.36
C THR A 97 9.00 -5.10 16.35
N ILE A 98 9.55 -5.35 15.16
CA ILE A 98 10.94 -5.78 14.96
C ILE A 98 11.89 -4.59 14.98
N ARG A 99 11.46 -3.45 14.41
CA ARG A 99 12.24 -2.21 14.40
C ARG A 99 11.35 -0.99 14.31
N GLU A 100 11.60 -0.01 15.18
CA GLU A 100 11.06 1.33 15.10
C GLU A 100 12.09 2.29 14.53
N PHE A 101 11.65 3.27 13.74
CA PHE A 101 12.50 4.33 13.21
C PHE A 101 12.13 5.68 13.81
N GLY A 102 13.13 6.35 14.38
CA GLY A 102 12.97 7.66 15.01
C GLY A 102 13.71 8.77 14.27
N TYR A 103 13.66 9.97 14.86
CA TYR A 103 14.44 11.11 14.39
C TYR A 103 15.97 10.84 14.32
N PRO A 104 16.59 10.12 15.30
CA PRO A 104 18.01 9.80 15.22
C PRO A 104 18.40 9.03 13.96
N ASP A 105 17.58 8.05 13.51
CA ASP A 105 17.83 7.29 12.29
C ASP A 105 17.91 8.18 11.04
N PHE A 106 17.12 9.26 11.00
CA PHE A 106 17.18 10.24 9.92
C PHE A 106 18.41 11.14 10.07
N ARG A 107 18.60 11.75 11.24
CA ARG A 107 19.69 12.70 11.50
C ARG A 107 21.06 12.08 11.25
N ASP A 108 21.28 10.86 11.74
CA ASP A 108 22.59 10.21 11.74
C ASP A 108 23.00 9.75 10.33
N ARG A 109 22.09 9.77 9.35
CA ARG A 109 22.38 9.53 7.92
C ARG A 109 22.85 10.77 7.15
N LEU A 110 22.73 11.96 7.74
CA LEU A 110 23.09 13.23 7.08
C LEU A 110 24.48 13.76 7.42
N ALA A 111 25.14 13.15 8.42
CA ALA A 111 26.44 13.56 8.93
C ALA A 111 27.61 12.87 8.21
#